data_AF-A0A969D1W1-F1
#
_entry.id   AF-A0A969D1W1-F1
#
_cell.length_a   1.000
_cell.length_b   1.000
_cell.length_c   1.000
_cell.angle_alpha   90.00
_cell.angle_beta   90.00
_cell.angle_gamma   90.00
#
_symmetry.space_group_name_H-M   'P 1'
#
loop_
_entity.id
_entity.type
_entity.pdbx_description
1 polymer ?
#
loop_
_entity_poly.entity_id
_entity_poly.type
_entity_poly.pdbx_seq_one_letter_code
_entity_poly.pdbx_strand_id
1 'polypeptide(L)'
;MNKSVRNFESSIISKKGTILQCICNIRLIHDGRGRPREIEGVARDVTALIKTNEELKDAKELAERSLKVKELFLANMSHEIRTPMNGIIGVIDLLTGTHLDSEQHDYVNTVKKSSETLLNILNDILDLSKIEAGKMELKRVPANTHDTLDKLYSLYIQQARSKGIKIYLPGERRRARAHFGR
;
A
#
# COMPACT_ATOMS: atom_id res chain seq x y z
N MET A 1 31.89 4.85 -44.65
CA MET A 1 31.02 4.00 -43.80
C MET A 1 31.87 3.32 -42.74
N ASN A 2 31.65 3.65 -41.47
CA ASN A 2 32.41 3.10 -40.34
C ASN A 2 31.91 1.66 -40.06
N LYS A 3 32.60 0.65 -40.61
CA LYS A 3 32.19 -0.76 -40.46
C LYS A 3 32.66 -1.27 -39.07
N SER A 4 31.80 -1.10 -38.07
CA SER A 4 31.98 -1.65 -36.72
C SER A 4 30.72 -2.39 -36.29
N VAL A 5 30.88 -3.56 -35.67
CA VAL A 5 29.84 -4.29 -34.96
C VAL A 5 29.97 -3.97 -33.47
N ARG A 6 28.90 -3.49 -32.84
CA ARG A 6 28.88 -3.16 -31.42
C ARG A 6 27.83 -3.99 -30.69
N ASN A 7 28.10 -4.29 -29.43
CA ASN A 7 27.21 -5.02 -28.54
C ASN A 7 26.66 -6.33 -29.14
N PHE A 8 27.48 -7.07 -29.89
CA PHE A 8 27.05 -8.35 -30.45
C PHE A 8 27.11 -9.43 -29.38
N GLU A 9 25.95 -9.99 -29.05
CA GLU A 9 25.85 -11.10 -28.10
C GLU A 9 26.27 -12.39 -28.78
N SER A 10 27.19 -13.11 -28.15
CA SER A 10 27.69 -14.39 -28.64
C SER A 10 27.98 -15.32 -27.47
N SER A 11 27.66 -16.60 -27.65
CA SER A 11 28.14 -17.65 -26.76
C SER A 11 29.51 -18.14 -27.24
N ILE A 12 30.51 -18.12 -26.35
CA ILE A 12 31.88 -18.55 -26.63
C ILE A 12 32.21 -19.75 -25.73
N ILE A 13 32.82 -20.78 -26.29
CA ILE A 13 33.27 -21.95 -25.52
C ILE A 13 34.72 -21.71 -25.09
N SER A 14 34.97 -21.68 -23.78
CA SER A 14 36.32 -21.58 -23.24
C SER A 14 37.15 -22.83 -23.53
N LYS A 15 38.48 -22.75 -23.41
CA LYS A 15 39.37 -23.94 -23.53
C LYS A 15 39.02 -25.07 -22.54
N LYS A 16 38.27 -24.76 -21.47
CA LYS A 16 37.81 -25.73 -20.47
C LYS A 16 36.43 -26.33 -20.80
N GLY A 17 35.83 -26.00 -21.95
CA GLY A 17 34.51 -26.47 -22.36
C GLY A 17 33.32 -25.69 -21.77
N THR A 18 33.56 -24.74 -20.87
CA THR A 18 32.50 -23.88 -20.30
C THR A 18 31.98 -22.90 -21.33
N ILE A 19 30.66 -22.75 -21.44
CA ILE A 19 29.99 -21.74 -22.26
C ILE A 19 30.01 -20.41 -21.51
N LEU A 20 30.52 -19.37 -22.17
CA LEU A 20 30.53 -17.98 -21.69
C LEU A 20 29.60 -17.16 -22.58
N GLN A 21 28.71 -16.39 -21.97
CA GLN A 21 27.97 -15.35 -22.67
C GLN A 21 28.85 -14.12 -22.77
N CYS A 22 29.12 -13.68 -24.00
CA CYS A 22 30.03 -12.59 -24.27
C CYS A 22 29.34 -11.49 -25.07
N ILE A 23 29.63 -10.23 -24.71
CA ILE A 23 29.35 -9.08 -25.56
C ILE A 23 30.62 -8.75 -26.33
N CYS A 24 30.53 -8.82 -27.65
CA CYS A 24 31.62 -8.60 -28.59
C CYS A 24 31.47 -7.26 -29.29
N ASN A 25 32.55 -6.48 -29.29
CA ASN A 25 32.68 -5.28 -30.11
C ASN A 25 33.82 -5.50 -31.09
N ILE A 26 33.54 -5.36 -32.39
CA ILE A 26 34.47 -5.67 -33.48
C ILE A 26 34.57 -4.44 -34.39
N ARG A 27 35.81 -4.02 -34.69
CA ARG A 27 36.08 -2.92 -35.62
C ARG A 27 37.05 -3.34 -36.71
N LEU A 28 36.82 -2.83 -37.92
CA LEU A 28 37.72 -2.98 -39.05
C LEU A 28 38.77 -1.87 -39.05
N ILE A 29 40.04 -2.26 -38.99
CA ILE A 29 41.20 -1.37 -39.07
C ILE A 29 41.67 -1.31 -40.53
N HIS A 30 41.89 -0.09 -41.02
CA HIS A 30 42.34 0.17 -42.38
C HIS A 30 43.83 0.54 -42.42
N ASP A 31 44.52 0.24 -43.52
CA ASP A 31 45.88 0.71 -43.78
C ASP A 31 45.91 2.22 -44.08
N GLY A 32 47.13 2.80 -44.16
CA GLY A 32 47.32 4.21 -44.52
C GLY A 32 46.84 4.61 -45.93
N ARG A 33 46.36 3.63 -46.74
CA ARG A 33 45.75 3.83 -48.06
C ARG A 33 44.23 3.60 -48.04
N GLY A 34 43.63 3.43 -46.86
CA GLY A 34 42.19 3.24 -46.68
C GLY A 34 41.68 1.84 -47.02
N ARG A 35 42.55 0.84 -47.20
CA ARG A 35 42.16 -0.55 -47.48
C ARG A 35 42.01 -1.36 -46.18
N PRO A 36 41.03 -2.27 -46.08
CA PRO A 36 40.88 -3.16 -44.92
C PRO A 36 42.16 -3.97 -44.68
N ARG A 37 42.70 -3.94 -43.46
CA ARG A 37 43.92 -4.64 -43.09
C ARG A 37 43.68 -5.67 -42.01
N GLU A 38 43.05 -5.25 -40.90
CA GLU A 38 42.95 -6.05 -39.68
C GLU A 38 41.56 -5.89 -39.04
N ILE A 39 41.14 -6.91 -38.30
CA ILE A 39 39.94 -6.87 -37.47
C ILE A 39 40.39 -6.93 -36.02
N GLU A 40 39.95 -5.95 -35.22
CA GLU A 40 40.17 -5.96 -33.79
C GLU A 40 38.83 -6.18 -33.08
N GLY A 41 38.82 -7.15 -32.17
CA GLY A 41 37.65 -7.50 -31.38
C GLY A 41 37.97 -7.51 -29.90
N VAL A 42 37.06 -6.96 -29.10
CA VAL A 42 37.06 -7.13 -27.64
C VAL A 42 35.80 -7.89 -27.27
N ALA A 43 35.98 -9.01 -26.57
CA ALA A 43 34.89 -9.78 -25.96
C ALA A 43 34.91 -9.55 -24.45
N ARG A 44 33.75 -9.19 -23.89
CA ARG A 44 33.55 -9.10 -22.45
C ARG A 44 32.65 -10.25 -22.02
N ASP A 45 33.12 -11.07 -21.10
CA ASP A 45 32.30 -12.07 -20.42
C ASP A 45 31.23 -11.34 -19.57
N VAL A 46 29.97 -11.63 -19.86
CA VAL A 46 28.79 -11.11 -19.17
C VAL A 46 27.95 -12.23 -18.55
N THR A 47 28.48 -13.45 -18.49
CA THR A 47 27.76 -14.63 -17.96
C THR A 47 27.26 -14.39 -16.54
N ALA A 48 28.14 -13.89 -15.66
CA ALA A 48 27.78 -13.58 -14.28
C ALA A 48 26.72 -12.46 -14.21
N LEU A 49 26.84 -11.44 -15.07
CA LEU A 49 25.89 -10.33 -15.11
C LEU A 49 24.50 -10.78 -15.54
N ILE A 50 24.41 -11.60 -16.61
CA ILE A 50 23.13 -12.16 -17.08
C ILE A 50 22.50 -13.00 -15.99
N LYS A 51 23.27 -13.92 -15.37
CA LYS A 51 22.76 -14.79 -14.31
C LYS A 51 22.24 -14.00 -13.12
N THR A 52 22.99 -13.01 -12.63
CA THR A 52 22.54 -12.15 -11.52
C THR A 52 21.30 -11.35 -11.90
N ASN A 53 21.19 -10.88 -13.14
CA ASN A 53 20.02 -10.13 -13.60
C ASN A 53 18.78 -11.02 -13.72
N GLU A 54 18.94 -12.27 -14.17
CA GLU A 54 17.87 -13.29 -14.18
C GLU A 54 17.42 -13.64 -12.75
N GLU A 55 18.36 -13.93 -11.86
CA GLU A 55 18.08 -14.20 -10.43
C GLU A 55 17.35 -13.01 -9.78
N LEU A 56 17.79 -11.77 -10.05
CA LEU A 56 17.14 -10.55 -9.55
C LEU A 56 15.73 -10.39 -10.12
N LYS A 57 15.54 -10.64 -11.42
CA LYS A 57 14.25 -10.55 -12.08
C LYS A 57 13.27 -11.58 -11.51
N ASP A 58 13.70 -12.83 -11.35
CA ASP A 58 12.89 -13.89 -10.80
C ASP A 58 12.51 -13.61 -9.34
N ALA A 59 13.46 -13.14 -8.54
CA ALA A 59 13.20 -12.72 -7.16
C ALA A 59 12.21 -11.56 -7.09
N LYS A 60 12.34 -10.56 -7.98
CA LYS A 60 11.41 -9.43 -8.08
C LYS A 60 10.01 -9.90 -8.47
N GLU A 61 9.88 -10.73 -9.50
CA GLU A 61 8.58 -11.25 -9.94
C GLU A 61 7.91 -12.09 -8.85
N LEU A 62 8.68 -12.89 -8.11
CA LEU A 62 8.17 -13.65 -6.97
C LEU A 62 7.66 -12.72 -5.86
N ALA A 63 8.41 -11.68 -5.53
CA ALA A 63 8.01 -10.68 -4.54
C ALA A 63 6.75 -9.94 -4.98
N GLU A 64 6.65 -9.50 -6.23
CA GLU A 64 5.48 -8.81 -6.78
C GLU A 64 4.24 -9.71 -6.77
N ARG A 65 4.37 -10.99 -7.16
CA ARG A 65 3.28 -11.96 -7.07
C ARG A 65 2.82 -12.17 -5.63
N SER A 66 3.75 -12.32 -4.70
CA SER A 66 3.45 -12.48 -3.27
C SER A 66 2.69 -11.27 -2.70
N LEU A 67 3.15 -10.06 -3.03
CA LEU A 67 2.47 -8.81 -2.65
C LEU A 67 1.05 -8.76 -3.23
N LYS A 68 0.87 -9.09 -4.51
CA LYS A 68 -0.45 -9.08 -5.15
C LYS A 68 -1.42 -10.07 -4.50
N VAL A 69 -0.94 -11.27 -4.16
CA VAL A 69 -1.74 -12.27 -3.45
C VAL A 69 -2.10 -11.80 -2.04
N LYS A 70 -1.14 -11.22 -1.29
CA LYS A 70 -1.38 -10.63 0.04
C LYS A 70 -2.47 -9.56 -0.02
N GLU A 71 -2.40 -8.65 -0.99
CA GLU A 71 -3.39 -7.59 -1.17
C GLU A 71 -4.79 -8.13 -1.44
N LEU A 72 -4.91 -9.06 -2.39
CA LEU A 72 -6.20 -9.67 -2.75
C LEU A 72 -6.80 -10.43 -1.58
N PHE A 73 -5.96 -11.17 -0.85
CA PHE A 73 -6.38 -11.88 0.34
C PHE A 73 -6.95 -10.91 1.39
N LEU A 74 -6.23 -9.84 1.73
CA LEU A 74 -6.68 -8.89 2.74
C LEU A 74 -7.94 -8.12 2.31
N ALA A 75 -8.03 -7.73 1.04
CA ALA A 75 -9.21 -7.09 0.49
C ALA A 75 -10.45 -8.00 0.57
N ASN A 76 -10.31 -9.25 0.13
CA ASN A 76 -11.41 -10.22 0.12
C ASN A 76 -11.84 -10.57 1.55
N MET A 77 -10.89 -10.88 2.43
CA MET A 77 -11.18 -11.18 3.83
C MET A 77 -11.87 -10.01 4.52
N SER A 78 -11.49 -8.77 4.22
CA SER A 78 -12.17 -7.61 4.78
C SER A 78 -13.63 -7.51 4.34
N HIS A 79 -13.91 -7.74 3.06
CA HIS A 79 -15.29 -7.77 2.57
C HIS A 79 -16.12 -8.92 3.17
N GLU A 80 -15.52 -10.11 3.28
CA GLU A 80 -16.18 -11.30 3.83
C GLU A 80 -16.40 -11.21 5.34
N ILE A 81 -15.56 -10.50 6.09
CA ILE A 81 -15.76 -10.25 7.53
C ILE A 81 -16.74 -9.09 7.75
N ARG A 82 -16.68 -8.03 6.94
CA ARG A 82 -17.55 -6.84 7.11
C ARG A 82 -19.03 -7.20 7.00
N THR A 83 -19.39 -8.08 6.09
CA THR A 83 -20.80 -8.48 5.86
C THR A 83 -21.45 -9.12 7.10
N PRO A 84 -20.91 -10.21 7.69
CA PRO A 84 -21.45 -10.79 8.92
C PRO A 84 -21.34 -9.83 10.10
N MET A 85 -20.28 -9.01 10.19
CA MET A 85 -20.14 -8.02 11.27
C MET A 85 -21.24 -6.95 11.24
N ASN A 86 -21.57 -6.42 10.06
CA ASN A 86 -22.66 -5.47 9.91
C ASN A 86 -24.02 -6.12 10.22
N GLY A 87 -24.19 -7.42 9.91
CA GLY A 87 -25.36 -8.19 10.33
C GLY A 87 -25.48 -8.30 11.85
N ILE A 88 -24.38 -8.64 12.54
CA ILE A 88 -24.31 -8.71 14.00
C ILE A 88 -24.65 -7.36 14.63
N ILE A 89 -24.04 -6.27 14.14
CA ILE A 89 -24.33 -4.91 14.62
C ILE A 89 -25.80 -4.54 14.41
N GLY A 90 -26.37 -4.88 13.25
CA GLY A 90 -27.79 -4.65 12.99
C GLY A 90 -28.70 -5.38 13.97
N VAL A 91 -28.41 -6.64 14.30
CA VAL A 91 -29.16 -7.40 15.31
C VAL A 91 -29.01 -6.79 16.71
N ILE A 92 -27.80 -6.38 17.08
CA ILE A 92 -27.52 -5.69 18.35
C ILE A 92 -28.31 -4.38 18.45
N ASP A 93 -28.35 -3.59 17.38
CA ASP A 93 -29.09 -2.32 17.35
C ASP A 93 -30.60 -2.55 17.47
N LEU A 94 -31.14 -3.60 16.84
CA LEU A 94 -32.54 -4.01 17.02
C LEU A 94 -32.82 -4.45 18.47
N LEU A 95 -31.94 -5.27 19.06
CA LEU A 95 -32.06 -5.72 20.45
C LEU A 95 -32.02 -4.55 21.43
N THR A 96 -31.17 -3.55 21.18
CA THR A 96 -31.08 -2.34 22.01
C THR A 96 -32.40 -1.55 22.02
N GLY A 97 -33.23 -1.69 20.99
CA GLY A 97 -34.58 -1.11 20.93
C GLY A 97 -35.67 -1.91 21.66
N THR A 98 -35.33 -3.06 22.25
CA THR A 98 -36.28 -3.94 22.97
C THR A 98 -36.19 -3.76 24.50
N HIS A 99 -37.07 -4.41 25.25
CA HIS A 99 -36.97 -4.42 26.70
C HIS A 99 -35.90 -5.42 27.14
N LEU A 100 -34.78 -4.90 27.64
CA LEU A 100 -33.65 -5.66 28.17
C LEU A 100 -33.55 -5.44 29.67
N ASP A 101 -33.24 -6.49 30.43
CA ASP A 101 -32.80 -6.32 31.81
C ASP A 101 -31.38 -5.72 31.88
N SER A 102 -30.91 -5.37 33.08
CA SER A 102 -29.61 -4.70 33.23
C SER A 102 -28.43 -5.56 32.76
N GLU A 103 -28.50 -6.87 32.97
CA GLU A 103 -27.43 -7.81 32.62
C GLU A 103 -27.37 -7.99 31.09
N GLN A 104 -28.53 -8.16 30.45
CA GLN A 104 -28.68 -8.20 29.00
C GLN A 104 -28.19 -6.91 28.33
N HIS A 105 -28.49 -5.75 28.92
CA HIS A 105 -28.01 -4.46 28.40
C HIS A 105 -26.47 -4.37 28.43
N ASP A 106 -25.83 -4.87 29.49
CA ASP A 106 -24.36 -4.91 29.58
C ASP A 106 -23.74 -5.89 28.58
N TYR A 107 -24.38 -7.05 28.36
CA TYR A 107 -23.97 -7.98 27.30
C TYR A 107 -24.06 -7.37 25.91
N VAL A 108 -25.21 -6.77 25.57
CA VAL A 108 -25.43 -6.11 24.27
C VAL A 108 -24.40 -5.01 24.03
N ASN A 109 -24.12 -4.17 25.03
CA ASN A 109 -23.09 -3.12 24.92
C ASN A 109 -21.68 -3.68 24.74
N THR A 110 -21.35 -4.77 25.45
CA THR A 110 -20.04 -5.42 25.34
C THR A 110 -19.82 -6.00 23.94
N VAL A 111 -20.81 -6.70 23.40
CA VAL A 111 -20.73 -7.26 22.04
C VAL A 111 -20.71 -6.13 21.00
N LYS A 112 -21.49 -5.07 21.18
CA LYS A 112 -21.49 -3.89 20.30
C LYS A 112 -20.10 -3.27 20.20
N LYS A 113 -19.51 -2.94 21.34
CA LYS A 113 -18.19 -2.33 21.43
C LYS A 113 -17.10 -3.22 20.83
N SER A 114 -17.18 -4.52 21.07
CA SER A 114 -16.24 -5.50 20.49
C SER A 114 -16.38 -5.57 18.97
N SER A 115 -17.61 -5.52 18.46
CA SER A 115 -17.90 -5.55 17.02
C SER A 115 -17.38 -4.30 16.29
N GLU A 116 -17.60 -3.13 16.87
CA GLU A 116 -17.07 -1.86 16.36
C GLU A 116 -15.54 -1.84 16.39
N THR A 117 -14.94 -2.35 17.47
CA THR A 117 -13.47 -2.47 17.61
C THR A 117 -12.88 -3.37 16.53
N LEU A 118 -13.51 -4.52 16.26
CA LEU A 118 -13.05 -5.44 15.22
C LEU A 118 -13.13 -4.82 13.83
N LEU A 119 -14.20 -4.08 13.52
CA LEU A 119 -14.31 -3.36 12.24
C LEU A 119 -13.23 -2.29 12.07
N ASN A 120 -12.89 -1.57 13.14
CA ASN A 120 -11.80 -0.59 13.10
C ASN A 120 -10.45 -1.26 12.82
N ILE A 121 -10.12 -2.34 13.55
CA ILE A 121 -8.89 -3.12 13.30
C ILE A 121 -8.84 -3.61 11.85
N LEU A 122 -9.96 -4.10 11.32
CA LEU A 122 -10.04 -4.58 9.95
C LEU A 122 -9.78 -3.47 8.92
N ASN A 123 -10.32 -2.27 9.16
CA ASN A 123 -10.08 -1.11 8.31
C ASN A 123 -8.62 -0.64 8.39
N ASP A 124 -8.03 -0.63 9.57
CA ASP A 124 -6.64 -0.24 9.78
C ASP A 124 -5.68 -1.20 9.04
N ILE A 125 -5.94 -2.51 9.07
CA ILE A 125 -5.16 -3.52 8.32
C ILE A 125 -5.26 -3.27 6.81
N LEU A 126 -6.46 -2.95 6.30
CA LEU A 126 -6.64 -2.63 4.89
C LEU A 126 -5.89 -1.36 4.49
N ASP A 127 -5.95 -0.32 5.30
CA ASP A 127 -5.32 0.95 5.00
C ASP A 127 -3.80 0.84 5.05
N LEU A 128 -3.24 0.11 6.03
CA LEU A 128 -1.82 -0.25 6.05
C LEU A 128 -1.41 -0.99 4.77
N SER A 129 -2.23 -1.93 4.30
CA SER A 129 -1.95 -2.69 3.08
C SER A 129 -1.93 -1.78 1.83
N LYS A 130 -2.82 -0.80 1.74
CA LYS A 130 -2.79 0.20 0.66
C LYS A 130 -1.54 1.08 0.73
N ILE A 131 -1.09 1.43 1.92
CA ILE A 131 0.13 2.23 2.13
C ILE A 131 1.36 1.45 1.67
N GLU A 132 1.52 0.19 2.13
CA GLU A 132 2.64 -0.68 1.73
C GLU A 132 2.70 -0.86 0.21
N ALA A 133 1.55 -0.92 -0.44
CA ALA A 133 1.42 -1.05 -1.89
C ALA A 133 1.61 0.26 -2.67
N GLY A 134 1.76 1.41 -2.00
CA GLY A 134 1.79 2.72 -2.65
C GLY A 134 0.46 3.12 -3.31
N LYS A 135 -0.66 2.50 -2.93
CA LYS A 135 -2.01 2.72 -3.49
C LYS A 135 -2.88 3.68 -2.68
N MET A 136 -2.36 4.20 -1.56
CA MET A 136 -3.10 5.19 -0.77
C MET A 136 -3.09 6.54 -1.49
N GLU A 137 -4.25 6.97 -1.98
CA GLU A 137 -4.42 8.27 -2.63
C GLU A 137 -4.68 9.38 -1.61
N LEU A 138 -3.87 10.43 -1.64
CA LEU A 138 -4.11 11.65 -0.86
C LEU A 138 -4.88 12.66 -1.69
N LYS A 139 -6.09 13.02 -1.25
CA LYS A 139 -6.89 14.08 -1.89
C LYS A 139 -6.47 15.44 -1.35
N ARG A 140 -5.89 16.29 -2.19
CA ARG A 140 -5.68 17.71 -1.89
C ARG A 140 -6.95 18.49 -2.24
N VAL A 141 -7.71 18.87 -1.23
CA VAL A 141 -8.90 19.72 -1.36
C VAL A 141 -8.80 20.89 -0.38
N PRO A 142 -9.36 22.08 -0.72
CA PRO A 142 -9.50 23.16 0.25
C PRO A 142 -10.27 22.65 1.47
N ALA A 143 -9.65 22.72 2.65
CA ALA A 143 -10.25 22.28 3.90
C ALA A 143 -10.49 23.49 4.79
N ASN A 144 -11.75 23.70 5.20
CA ASN A 144 -12.08 24.65 6.26
C ASN A 144 -11.98 23.91 7.60
N THR A 145 -10.92 24.25 8.36
CA THR A 145 -10.68 23.66 9.67
C THR A 145 -11.77 24.02 10.67
N HIS A 146 -12.36 25.21 10.59
CA HIS A 146 -13.45 25.64 11.46
C HIS A 146 -14.70 24.76 11.25
N ASP A 147 -15.13 24.59 10.00
CA ASP A 147 -16.32 23.78 9.68
C ASP A 147 -16.11 22.30 10.06
N THR A 148 -14.87 21.81 9.91
CA THR A 148 -14.50 20.44 10.29
C THR A 148 -14.58 20.27 11.80
N LEU A 149 -14.04 21.23 12.56
CA LEU A 149 -14.10 21.24 14.01
C LEU A 149 -15.54 21.39 14.54
N ASP A 150 -16.38 22.21 13.91
CA ASP A 150 -17.79 22.36 14.27
C ASP A 150 -18.57 21.05 14.08
N LYS A 151 -18.31 20.34 12.97
CA LYS A 151 -18.90 19.01 12.72
C LYS A 151 -18.48 18.00 13.77
N LEU A 152 -17.19 17.95 14.12
CA LEU A 152 -16.69 17.09 15.18
C LEU A 152 -17.32 17.43 16.53
N TYR A 153 -17.39 18.72 16.88
CA TYR A 153 -18.05 19.15 18.11
C TYR A 153 -19.51 18.71 18.17
N SER A 154 -20.26 18.91 17.07
CA SER A 154 -21.67 18.49 16.98
C SER A 154 -21.85 16.99 17.15
N LEU A 155 -20.90 16.19 16.64
CA LEU A 155 -20.93 14.73 16.75
C LEU A 155 -20.75 14.25 18.20
N TYR A 156 -19.84 14.89 18.95
CA TYR A 156 -19.43 14.43 20.27
C TYR A 156 -20.10 15.15 21.44
N ILE A 157 -20.74 16.31 21.24
CA ILE A 157 -21.30 17.10 22.34
C ILE A 157 -22.40 16.36 23.12
N GLN A 158 -23.20 15.53 22.46
CA GLN A 158 -24.26 14.74 23.12
C GLN A 158 -23.66 13.63 24.00
N GLN A 159 -22.65 12.92 23.51
CA GLN A 159 -21.92 11.93 24.30
C GLN A 159 -21.15 12.55 25.48
N ALA A 160 -20.62 13.75 25.28
CA ALA A 160 -19.94 14.48 26.35
C ALA A 160 -20.92 14.89 27.44
N ARG A 161 -22.09 15.43 27.07
CA ARG A 161 -23.16 15.79 28.00
C ARG A 161 -23.66 14.59 28.79
N SER A 162 -23.89 13.44 28.14
CA SER A 162 -24.35 12.22 28.84
C SER A 162 -23.31 11.69 29.84
N LYS A 163 -22.03 12.00 29.64
CA LYS A 163 -20.93 11.64 30.55
C LYS A 163 -20.51 12.78 31.50
N GLY A 164 -21.19 13.91 31.50
CA GLY A 164 -20.84 15.08 32.32
C GLY A 164 -19.52 15.77 31.92
N ILE A 165 -19.01 15.51 30.71
CA ILE A 165 -17.76 16.07 30.19
C ILE A 165 -18.05 17.38 29.45
N LYS A 166 -17.25 18.43 29.73
CA LYS A 166 -17.31 19.71 29.01
C LYS A 166 -16.30 19.73 27.87
N ILE A 167 -16.79 19.93 26.65
CA ILE A 167 -15.97 20.16 25.45
C ILE A 167 -15.99 21.65 25.11
N TYR A 168 -14.83 22.20 24.75
CA TYR A 168 -14.67 23.59 24.32
C TYR A 168 -13.94 23.64 22.97
N LEU A 169 -14.45 24.43 22.03
CA LEU A 169 -13.72 24.73 20.80
C LEU A 169 -12.81 25.97 20.99
N PRO A 170 -11.56 25.93 20.49
CA PRO A 170 -10.68 27.10 20.49
C PRO A 170 -11.34 28.26 19.72
N GLY A 171 -11.52 29.42 20.37
CA GLY A 171 -12.25 30.57 19.81
C GLY A 171 -13.65 30.80 20.39
N GLU A 172 -14.24 29.80 21.06
CA GLU A 172 -15.58 29.92 21.65
C GLU A 172 -15.63 30.54 23.06
N ARG A 173 -14.51 31.02 23.61
CA ARG A 173 -14.49 31.70 24.92
C ARG A 173 -15.47 32.89 25.02
N ARG A 174 -15.98 33.40 23.88
CA ARG A 174 -17.01 34.45 23.81
C ARG A 174 -18.47 33.96 23.67
N ARG A 175 -18.74 32.70 23.28
CA ARG A 175 -20.11 32.20 23.03
C ARG A 175 -20.68 31.34 24.17
N ALA A 176 -19.82 30.77 25.02
CA ALA A 176 -20.25 29.90 26.13
C ALA A 176 -21.16 30.56 27.19
N ARG A 177 -21.28 31.90 27.21
CA ARG A 177 -22.24 32.60 28.08
C ARG A 177 -23.68 32.63 27.54
N ALA A 178 -23.92 32.31 26.27
CA ALA A 178 -25.23 32.46 25.65
C ALA A 178 -26.03 31.15 25.52
N HIS A 179 -25.39 29.98 25.66
CA HIS A 179 -26.05 28.69 25.39
C HIS A 179 -26.23 27.77 26.62
N PHE A 180 -25.76 28.21 27.79
CA PHE A 180 -25.96 27.52 29.07
C PHE A 180 -26.83 28.32 30.05
N GLY A 181 -27.57 29.32 29.55
CA GLY A 181 -28.56 30.07 30.32
C GLY A 181 -29.98 29.58 30.02
N ARG A 182 -30.34 28.41 30.55
CA ARG A 182 -31.67 28.00 31.06
C ARG A 182 -31.67 26.50 31.35
#